data_AF-A0ABC8CI91-F1
#
_entry.id   AF-A0ABC8CI91-F1
#
_cell.length_a   1.000
_cell.length_b   1.000
_cell.length_c   1.000
_cell.angle_alpha   90.00
_cell.angle_beta   90.00
_cell.angle_gamma   90.00
#
_symmetry.space_group_name_H-M   'P 1'
#
loop_
_entity.id
_entity.type
_entity.pdbx_description
1 polymer ?
#
loop_
_entity_poly.entity_id
_entity_poly.type
_entity_poly.pdbx_seq_one_letter_code
_entity_poly.pdbx_strand_id
1 'polypeptide(L)'
;MPTSPTHAAPRKRPLPNTQEWPPLPGTSAYMARQLAQDTATVRQIVTVLQNCAQQITPLVAQLYFTQGPLTVLDCAPTLRALADDIAHDDPQTLTELAAERTRAG
;
A
#
# COMPACT_ATOMS: atom_id res chain seq x y z
N MET A 1 48.63 38.69 39.38
CA MET A 1 47.50 38.88 38.45
C MET A 1 47.14 37.52 37.86
N PRO A 2 46.09 36.82 38.30
CA PRO A 2 45.60 35.64 37.62
C PRO A 2 44.41 36.02 36.71
N THR A 3 44.48 35.68 35.43
CA THR A 3 43.37 35.88 34.48
C THR A 3 42.39 34.72 34.56
N SER A 4 41.13 35.01 34.84
CA SER A 4 40.03 34.03 34.82
C SER A 4 39.80 33.49 33.40
N PRO A 5 39.47 32.19 33.22
CA PRO A 5 39.10 31.67 31.92
C PRO A 5 37.67 32.11 31.59
N THR A 6 37.52 32.81 30.46
CA THR A 6 36.23 33.15 29.87
C THR A 6 35.44 31.87 29.58
N HIS A 7 34.34 31.68 30.31
CA HIS A 7 33.42 30.58 30.10
C HIS A 7 32.69 30.80 28.76
N ALA A 8 33.13 30.11 27.71
CA ALA A 8 32.42 30.11 26.43
C ALA A 8 31.06 29.44 26.63
N ALA A 9 29.97 30.18 26.38
CA ALA A 9 28.62 29.63 26.43
C ALA A 9 28.48 28.48 25.41
N PRO A 10 27.79 27.38 25.76
CA PRO A 10 27.60 26.26 24.84
C PRO A 10 26.78 26.74 23.65
N ARG A 11 27.37 26.68 22.45
CA ARG A 11 26.66 26.94 21.19
C ARG A 11 25.50 25.95 21.08
N LYS A 12 24.27 26.46 21.00
CA LYS A 12 23.07 25.65 20.73
C LYS A 12 23.31 24.86 19.44
N ARG A 13 23.40 23.53 19.54
CA ARG A 13 23.43 22.66 18.36
C ARG A 13 22.16 22.94 17.54
N PRO A 14 22.24 23.12 16.21
CA PRO A 14 21.05 23.19 15.39
C PRO A 14 20.24 21.91 15.61
N LEU A 15 18.92 22.04 15.75
CA LEU A 15 18.06 20.87 15.84
C LEU A 15 18.31 20.00 14.61
N PRO A 16 18.38 18.66 14.75
CA PRO A 16 18.54 17.77 13.61
C PRO A 16 17.44 18.05 12.59
N ASN A 17 17.78 17.99 11.30
CA ASN A 17 16.86 18.30 10.22
C ASN A 17 15.63 17.36 10.31
N THR A 18 14.50 17.87 10.78
CA THR A 18 13.28 17.08 11.02
C THR A 18 12.57 16.68 9.73
N GLN A 19 13.10 17.08 8.57
CA GLN A 19 12.53 16.80 7.25
C GLN A 19 12.54 15.30 6.88
N GLU A 20 13.36 14.48 7.54
CA GLU A 20 13.43 13.03 7.33
C GLU A 20 12.52 12.21 8.25
N TRP A 21 11.84 12.84 9.20
CA TRP A 21 11.05 12.09 10.17
C TRP A 21 9.73 11.62 9.52
N PRO A 22 9.31 10.37 9.77
CA PRO A 22 8.01 9.92 9.32
C PRO A 22 6.91 10.82 9.92
N PRO A 23 5.86 11.12 9.14
CA PRO A 23 4.78 11.97 9.63
C PRO A 23 4.14 11.33 10.87
N LEU A 24 3.77 12.17 11.83
CA LEU A 24 3.21 11.69 13.08
C LEU A 24 1.85 11.00 12.82
N PRO A 25 1.56 9.87 13.49
CA PRO A 25 0.26 9.23 13.42
C PRO A 25 -0.89 10.22 13.69
N GLY A 26 -1.97 10.11 12.92
CA GLY A 26 -3.14 10.99 13.04
C GLY A 26 -3.01 12.33 12.31
N THR A 27 -1.84 12.68 11.77
CA THR A 27 -1.71 13.88 10.91
C THR A 27 -2.18 13.61 9.49
N SER A 28 -2.58 14.67 8.77
CA SER A 28 -2.96 14.57 7.34
C SER A 28 -1.82 14.02 6.47
N ALA A 29 -0.58 14.40 6.75
CA ALA A 29 0.61 13.88 6.06
C ALA A 29 0.80 12.37 6.28
N TYR A 30 0.49 11.87 7.49
CA TYR A 30 0.51 10.44 7.79
C TYR A 30 -0.61 9.71 7.05
N MET A 31 -1.84 10.25 7.06
CA MET A 31 -2.97 9.65 6.33
C MET A 31 -2.73 9.59 4.82
N ALA A 32 -2.17 10.64 4.22
CA ALA A 32 -1.79 10.64 2.80
C ALA A 32 -0.75 9.56 2.47
N ARG A 33 0.26 9.40 3.33
CA ARG A 33 1.27 8.34 3.18
C ARG A 33 0.64 6.95 3.32
N GLN A 34 -0.25 6.75 4.29
CA GLN A 34 -0.93 5.48 4.50
C GLN A 34 -1.83 5.11 3.31
N LEU A 35 -2.61 6.05 2.81
CA LEU A 35 -3.43 5.86 1.61
C LEU A 35 -2.57 5.44 0.40
N ALA A 36 -1.43 6.10 0.20
CA ALA A 36 -0.52 5.74 -0.90
C ALA A 36 0.04 4.32 -0.74
N GLN A 37 0.39 3.92 0.48
CA GLN A 37 0.87 2.58 0.79
C GLN A 37 -0.22 1.53 0.54
N ASP A 38 -1.41 1.74 1.07
CA ASP A 38 -2.54 0.81 0.93
C ASP A 38 -2.94 0.67 -0.55
N THR A 39 -2.98 1.78 -1.29
CA THR A 39 -3.22 1.78 -2.74
C THR A 39 -2.16 0.97 -3.50
N ALA A 40 -0.89 1.12 -3.15
CA ALA A 40 0.19 0.34 -3.75
C ALA A 40 0.05 -1.16 -3.45
N THR A 41 -0.30 -1.51 -2.22
CA THR A 41 -0.55 -2.90 -1.82
C THR A 41 -1.74 -3.51 -2.55
N VAL A 42 -2.85 -2.78 -2.71
CA VAL A 42 -4.01 -3.24 -3.52
C VAL A 42 -3.59 -3.51 -4.96
N ARG A 43 -2.84 -2.61 -5.60
CA ARG A 43 -2.32 -2.84 -6.96
C ARG A 43 -1.41 -4.07 -7.05
N GLN A 44 -0.61 -4.32 -6.02
CA GLN A 44 0.22 -5.53 -5.94
C GLN A 44 -0.64 -6.79 -5.85
N ILE A 45 -1.72 -6.78 -5.06
CA ILE A 45 -2.69 -7.89 -4.96
C ILE A 45 -3.33 -8.16 -6.33
N VAL A 46 -3.84 -7.12 -7.01
CA VAL A 46 -4.40 -7.22 -8.37
C VAL A 46 -3.39 -7.89 -9.32
N THR A 47 -2.13 -7.45 -9.28
CA THR A 47 -1.07 -8.01 -10.13
C THR A 47 -0.83 -9.49 -9.83
N VAL A 48 -0.82 -9.89 -8.56
CA VAL A 48 -0.67 -11.30 -8.15
C VAL A 48 -1.84 -12.14 -8.65
N LEU A 49 -3.08 -11.66 -8.52
CA LEU A 49 -4.27 -12.36 -9.01
C LEU A 49 -4.24 -12.54 -10.53
N GLN A 50 -3.90 -11.49 -11.28
CA GLN A 50 -3.78 -11.54 -12.74
C GLN A 50 -2.69 -12.52 -13.18
N ASN A 51 -1.53 -12.50 -12.53
CA ASN A 51 -0.44 -13.43 -12.81
C ASN A 51 -0.82 -14.88 -12.47
N CYS A 52 -1.54 -15.10 -11.37
CA CYS A 52 -2.04 -16.41 -10.98
C CYS A 52 -3.02 -16.96 -12.03
N ALA A 53 -3.98 -16.13 -12.47
CA ALA A 53 -4.91 -16.49 -13.54
C ALA A 53 -4.18 -16.86 -14.84
N GLN A 54 -3.17 -16.07 -15.24
CA GLN A 54 -2.35 -16.36 -16.42
C GLN A 54 -1.58 -17.68 -16.30
N GLN A 55 -1.05 -18.01 -15.12
CA GLN A 55 -0.32 -19.26 -14.88
C GLN A 55 -1.23 -20.49 -14.84
N ILE A 56 -2.45 -20.35 -14.30
CA ILE A 56 -3.42 -21.44 -14.20
C ILE A 56 -4.04 -21.76 -15.57
N THR A 57 -4.28 -20.75 -16.41
CA THR A 57 -4.92 -20.89 -17.73
C THR A 57 -4.33 -22.03 -18.58
N PRO A 58 -3.00 -22.12 -18.81
CA PRO A 58 -2.43 -23.22 -19.59
C PRO A 58 -2.48 -24.59 -18.89
N LEU A 59 -2.57 -24.63 -17.55
CA LEU A 59 -2.72 -25.89 -16.81
C LEU A 59 -4.14 -26.43 -16.97
N VAL A 60 -5.14 -25.56 -16.90
CA VAL A 60 -6.55 -25.90 -17.15
C VAL A 60 -6.73 -26.40 -18.59
N ALA A 61 -6.07 -25.76 -19.57
CA ALA A 61 -6.12 -26.17 -20.97
C ALA A 61 -5.53 -27.57 -21.24
N GLN A 62 -4.69 -28.10 -20.34
CA GLN A 62 -4.12 -29.45 -20.43
C GLN A 62 -5.04 -30.53 -19.85
N LEU A 63 -6.11 -30.15 -19.16
CA LEU A 63 -7.01 -31.13 -18.54
C LEU A 63 -7.78 -31.91 -19.62
N TYR A 64 -7.78 -33.23 -19.46
CA TYR A 64 -8.48 -34.12 -20.38
C TYR A 64 -10.01 -34.11 -20.17
N PHE A 65 -10.45 -33.98 -18.91
CA PHE A 65 -11.87 -33.96 -18.54
C PHE A 65 -12.37 -32.53 -18.37
N THR A 66 -12.96 -31.96 -19.41
CA THR A 66 -13.43 -30.55 -19.44
C THR A 66 -14.95 -30.38 -19.43
N GLN A 67 -15.69 -31.48 -19.54
CA GLN A 67 -17.16 -31.46 -19.67
C GLN A 67 -17.89 -31.69 -18.32
N GLY A 68 -17.15 -31.76 -17.21
CA GLY A 68 -17.70 -31.95 -15.87
C GLY A 68 -17.71 -30.66 -15.04
N PRO A 69 -18.46 -30.61 -13.93
CA PRO A 69 -18.57 -29.44 -13.05
C PRO A 69 -17.31 -29.29 -12.17
N LEU A 70 -16.14 -29.14 -12.79
CA LEU A 70 -14.87 -28.97 -12.09
C LEU A 70 -14.61 -27.47 -11.90
N THR A 71 -14.60 -27.02 -10.65
CA THR A 71 -14.35 -25.61 -10.28
C THR A 71 -13.00 -25.09 -10.78
N VAL A 72 -12.03 -25.98 -11.01
CA VAL A 72 -10.73 -25.62 -11.59
C VAL A 72 -10.86 -25.03 -13.00
N LEU A 73 -11.90 -25.40 -13.76
CA LEU A 73 -12.16 -24.87 -15.10
C LEU A 73 -12.53 -23.37 -15.04
N ASP A 74 -13.20 -22.96 -13.98
CA ASP A 74 -13.63 -21.57 -13.74
C ASP A 74 -12.62 -20.76 -12.91
N CYS A 75 -11.54 -21.38 -12.43
CA CYS A 75 -10.61 -20.75 -11.50
C CYS A 75 -9.91 -19.53 -12.12
N ALA A 76 -9.32 -19.68 -13.32
CA ALA A 76 -8.65 -18.59 -14.02
C ALA A 76 -9.59 -17.40 -14.34
N PRO A 77 -10.79 -17.59 -14.92
CA PRO A 77 -11.71 -16.48 -15.16
C PRO A 77 -12.21 -15.84 -13.84
N THR A 78 -12.45 -16.62 -12.79
CA THR A 78 -12.86 -16.08 -11.48
C THR A 78 -11.77 -15.19 -10.87
N LEU A 79 -10.51 -15.64 -10.89
CA LEU A 79 -9.38 -14.84 -10.40
C LEU A 79 -9.20 -13.56 -11.22
N ARG A 80 -9.45 -13.62 -12.54
CA ARG A 80 -9.36 -12.45 -13.40
C ARG A 80 -10.45 -11.43 -13.09
N ALA A 81 -11.70 -11.90 -12.97
CA ALA A 81 -12.84 -11.05 -12.61
C ALA A 81 -12.62 -10.38 -11.26
N LEU A 82 -12.18 -11.14 -10.24
CA LEU A 82 -11.86 -10.58 -8.93
C LEU A 82 -10.77 -9.49 -9.01
N ALA A 83 -9.72 -9.72 -9.81
CA ALA A 83 -8.67 -8.73 -9.98
C ALA A 83 -9.16 -7.45 -10.66
N ASP A 84 -10.07 -7.59 -11.63
CA ASP A 84 -10.65 -6.47 -12.35
C ASP A 84 -11.63 -5.67 -11.44
N ASP A 85 -12.45 -6.35 -10.64
CA ASP A 85 -13.34 -5.72 -9.65
C ASP A 85 -12.53 -4.92 -8.61
N ILE A 86 -11.50 -5.54 -8.01
CA ILE A 86 -10.60 -4.86 -7.06
C ILE A 86 -9.91 -3.67 -7.73
N ALA A 87 -9.45 -3.80 -8.97
CA ALA A 87 -8.77 -2.71 -9.67
C ALA A 87 -9.71 -1.54 -9.97
N HIS A 88 -11.01 -1.80 -10.13
CA HIS A 88 -12.02 -0.79 -10.43
C HIS A 88 -12.54 -0.09 -9.18
N ASP A 89 -12.94 -0.85 -8.15
CA ASP A 89 -13.75 -0.34 -7.03
C ASP A 89 -12.90 0.06 -5.80
N ASP A 90 -11.88 -0.72 -5.46
CA ASP A 90 -11.14 -0.53 -4.21
C ASP A 90 -10.34 0.78 -4.14
N PRO A 91 -9.68 1.28 -5.23
CA PRO A 91 -8.95 2.54 -5.17
C PRO A 91 -9.83 3.74 -4.84
N GLN A 92 -11.07 3.76 -5.34
CA GLN A 92 -12.04 4.80 -5.02
C GLN A 92 -12.46 4.67 -3.55
N THR A 93 -12.82 3.46 -3.13
CA THR A 93 -13.22 3.17 -1.74
C THR A 93 -12.13 3.59 -0.74
N LEU A 94 -10.85 3.30 -1.02
CA LEU A 94 -9.73 3.73 -0.19
C LEU A 94 -9.63 5.25 -0.08
N THR A 95 -9.84 5.97 -1.19
CA THR A 95 -9.82 7.43 -1.22
C THR A 95 -10.94 8.02 -0.37
N GLU A 96 -12.14 7.45 -0.47
CA GLU A 96 -13.31 7.86 0.33
C GLU A 96 -13.07 7.62 1.83
N LEU A 97 -12.59 6.43 2.21
CA LEU A 97 -12.26 6.09 3.60
C LEU A 97 -11.18 7.01 4.18
N ALA A 98 -10.15 7.36 3.40
CA ALA A 98 -9.12 8.29 3.83
C ALA A 98 -9.67 9.72 4.04
N ALA A 99 -10.58 10.16 3.16
CA ALA A 99 -11.24 11.46 3.29
C ALA A 99 -12.18 11.54 4.50
N GLU A 100 -12.85 10.44 4.87
CA GLU A 100 -13.64 10.34 6.09
C GLU A 100 -12.77 10.41 7.34
N ARG A 101 -11.67 9.62 7.38
CA ARG A 101 -10.75 9.63 8.52
C ARG A 101 -10.07 10.98 8.75
N THR A 102 -9.77 11.71 7.68
CA THR A 102 -9.17 13.04 7.79
C THR A 102 -10.16 14.11 8.27
N ARG A 103 -11.47 13.92 8.04
CA ARG A 103 -12.52 14.84 8.53
C ARG A 103 -12.90 14.60 10.00
N ALA A 104 -12.66 13.39 10.51
CA ALA A 104 -13.04 12.98 11.87
C ALA A 104 -11.93 13.17 12.92
N GLY A 105 -10.68 13.45 12.49
CA GLY A 105 -9.53 13.74 13.36
C GLY A 105 -9.22 15.23 13.41
#